data_AF-A0A9P0Q593-F1
#
_entry.id   AF-A0A9P0Q593-F1
#
_cell.length_a   1.000
_cell.length_b   1.000
_cell.length_c   1.000
_cell.angle_alpha   90.00
_cell.angle_beta   90.00
_cell.angle_gamma   90.00
#
_symmetry.space_group_name_H-M   'P 1'
#
loop_
_entity.id
_entity.type
_entity.pdbx_description
1 polymer ?
#
loop_
_entity_poly.entity_id
_entity_poly.type
_entity_poly.pdbx_seq_one_letter_code
_entity_poly.pdbx_strand_id
1 'polypeptide(L)'
;MMMEDASDCESSDLDESDYTPCTKLSDKILEDEGPRRKRSTKPGRSAGAPLVNDIRALRYSHEGVFFKLNHSDQKWQILPVRLNTKTNNATNDANDLPKLYRNRIKIKAEKYKHLQSLKATMEVDYHAFYDNLPHD
;
A
#
# COMPACT_ATOMS: atom_id res chain seq x y z
N MET A 1 -56.42 -35.58 -41.31
CA MET A 1 -57.14 -34.30 -41.17
C MET A 1 -57.59 -34.23 -39.72
N MET A 2 -57.06 -33.24 -39.00
CA MET A 2 -57.44 -32.76 -37.66
C MET A 2 -57.13 -33.67 -36.46
N MET A 3 -56.02 -33.33 -35.76
CA MET A 3 -55.90 -33.44 -34.31
C MET A 3 -56.83 -32.39 -33.70
N GLU A 4 -57.60 -32.78 -32.68
CA GLU A 4 -58.30 -31.86 -31.79
C GLU A 4 -57.71 -31.92 -30.38
N ASP A 5 -57.68 -30.74 -29.80
CA ASP A 5 -56.86 -30.24 -28.72
C ASP A 5 -57.21 -30.76 -27.32
N ALA A 6 -56.19 -30.81 -26.46
CA ALA A 6 -56.33 -31.04 -25.03
C ALA A 6 -56.31 -29.69 -24.28
N SER A 7 -57.26 -29.58 -23.35
CA SER A 7 -57.50 -28.52 -22.38
C SER A 7 -56.28 -28.04 -21.58
N ASP A 8 -56.25 -26.71 -21.44
CA ASP A 8 -56.06 -25.86 -20.25
C ASP A 8 -55.21 -26.34 -19.06
N CYS A 9 -54.24 -25.49 -18.69
CA CYS A 9 -53.85 -25.23 -17.30
C CYS A 9 -53.49 -23.75 -17.14
N GLU A 10 -54.06 -23.13 -16.11
CA GLU A 10 -54.17 -21.68 -15.87
C GLU A 10 -52.87 -20.94 -15.47
N SER A 11 -52.84 -19.67 -15.90
CA SER A 11 -52.41 -18.42 -15.24
C SER A 11 -51.29 -18.39 -14.20
N SER A 12 -50.32 -17.50 -14.41
CA SER A 12 -50.09 -16.37 -13.49
C SER A 12 -49.24 -15.27 -14.12
N ASP A 13 -49.78 -14.06 -14.05
CA ASP A 13 -49.17 -12.78 -14.40
C ASP A 13 -47.85 -12.53 -13.68
N LEU A 14 -46.84 -12.03 -14.41
CA LEU A 14 -45.86 -11.08 -13.87
C LEU A 14 -45.50 -10.06 -14.95
N ASP A 15 -45.71 -8.79 -14.59
CA ASP A 15 -45.61 -7.57 -15.38
C ASP A 15 -44.29 -7.37 -16.13
N GLU A 16 -44.46 -6.87 -17.35
CA GLU A 16 -43.44 -6.46 -18.29
C GLU A 16 -43.10 -4.98 -18.08
N SER A 17 -42.07 -4.69 -17.28
CA SER A 17 -41.37 -3.40 -17.36
C SER A 17 -39.90 -3.58 -17.02
N ASP A 18 -39.05 -2.93 -17.83
CA ASP A 18 -37.61 -2.72 -17.62
C ASP A 18 -36.64 -3.58 -18.45
N TYR A 19 -36.94 -3.79 -19.74
CA TYR A 19 -35.87 -3.98 -20.72
C TYR A 19 -36.05 -3.06 -21.93
N THR A 20 -35.30 -1.95 -21.95
CA THR A 20 -35.06 -1.21 -23.20
C THR A 20 -33.62 -1.45 -23.67
N PRO A 21 -33.43 -1.75 -24.98
CA PRO A 21 -32.17 -2.24 -25.49
C PRO A 21 -31.18 -1.10 -25.76
N CYS A 22 -29.91 -1.45 -25.59
CA CYS A 22 -28.73 -0.65 -25.92
C CYS A 22 -28.73 -0.27 -27.42
N THR A 23 -28.89 1.03 -27.71
CA THR A 23 -28.67 1.59 -29.05
C THR A 23 -27.40 2.41 -29.06
N LYS A 24 -26.64 2.21 -30.15
CA LYS A 24 -25.25 2.59 -30.34
C LYS A 24 -25.04 4.09 -30.55
N LEU A 25 -23.82 4.52 -30.17
CA LEU A 25 -22.95 5.48 -30.85
C LEU A 25 -23.64 6.65 -31.56
N SER A 26 -23.64 7.81 -30.90
CA SER A 26 -23.45 9.06 -31.60
C SER A 26 -22.08 9.61 -31.23
N ASP A 27 -21.24 9.73 -32.25
CA ASP A 27 -20.01 10.49 -32.22
C ASP A 27 -20.32 11.91 -31.74
N LYS A 28 -19.78 12.28 -30.58
CA LYS A 28 -19.56 13.67 -30.25
C LYS A 28 -18.07 13.89 -30.13
N ILE A 29 -17.61 14.66 -31.12
CA ILE A 29 -16.29 15.20 -31.30
C ILE A 29 -15.80 15.78 -29.97
N LEU A 30 -14.57 15.33 -29.66
CA LEU A 30 -13.60 15.81 -28.71
C LEU A 30 -13.72 17.32 -28.45
N GLU A 31 -14.41 17.70 -27.38
CA GLU A 31 -14.16 18.99 -26.75
C GLU A 31 -12.94 18.85 -25.84
N ASP A 32 -12.03 19.82 -26.01
CA ASP A 32 -10.73 19.97 -25.38
C ASP A 32 -10.85 19.97 -23.85
N GLU A 33 -10.76 18.79 -23.24
CA GLU A 33 -10.66 18.65 -21.80
C GLU A 33 -9.21 18.83 -21.39
N GLY A 34 -8.86 20.08 -21.09
CA GLY A 34 -7.61 20.45 -20.43
C GLY A 34 -7.27 19.53 -19.25
N PRO A 35 -5.99 19.48 -18.81
CA PRO A 35 -5.46 18.40 -17.99
C PRO A 35 -6.29 18.19 -16.72
N ARG A 36 -7.13 17.15 -16.73
CA ARG A 36 -7.95 16.75 -15.58
C ARG A 36 -7.02 16.36 -14.44
N ARG A 37 -6.90 17.27 -13.45
CA ARG A 37 -6.04 17.11 -12.27
C ARG A 37 -6.48 15.91 -11.44
N LYS A 38 -5.54 15.03 -11.10
CA LYS A 38 -5.85 13.73 -10.49
C LYS A 38 -5.57 13.72 -8.99
N ARG A 39 -6.48 13.13 -8.21
CA ARG A 39 -6.51 13.11 -6.73
C ARG A 39 -5.71 11.94 -6.10
N SER A 40 -5.01 11.15 -6.90
CA SER A 40 -4.28 9.94 -6.47
C SER A 40 -2.99 9.82 -7.26
N THR A 41 -1.96 9.17 -6.71
CA THR A 41 -0.68 8.84 -7.37
C THR A 41 -0.51 7.33 -7.58
N LYS A 42 -1.55 6.56 -7.26
CA LYS A 42 -1.52 5.10 -7.42
C LYS A 42 -1.84 4.75 -8.87
N PRO A 43 -1.14 3.76 -9.46
CA PRO A 43 -1.58 3.13 -10.70
C PRO A 43 -3.04 2.75 -10.52
N GLY A 44 -3.95 3.44 -11.19
CA GLY A 44 -5.34 2.99 -11.20
C GLY A 44 -5.41 1.69 -11.98
N ARG A 45 -6.44 0.89 -11.67
CA ARG A 45 -6.73 -0.34 -12.42
C ARG A 45 -7.17 -0.06 -13.86
N SER A 46 -7.46 1.21 -14.19
CA SER A 46 -7.92 1.68 -15.49
C SER A 46 -6.84 2.45 -16.25
N ALA A 47 -6.87 2.33 -17.58
CA ALA A 47 -6.00 3.09 -18.46
C ALA A 47 -6.14 4.60 -18.22
N GLY A 48 -5.01 5.29 -18.14
CA GLY A 48 -4.95 6.73 -17.92
C GLY A 48 -4.92 7.16 -16.45
N ALA A 49 -4.95 6.26 -15.46
CA ALA A 49 -4.77 6.65 -14.08
C ALA A 49 -3.31 7.10 -13.77
N PRO A 50 -3.12 8.06 -12.86
CA PRO A 50 -1.81 8.66 -12.57
C PRO A 50 -0.91 7.63 -11.90
N LEU A 51 0.28 7.43 -12.45
CA LEU A 51 1.23 6.43 -12.01
C LEU A 51 2.24 7.05 -11.04
N VAL A 52 2.94 6.21 -10.28
CA VAL A 52 4.03 6.65 -9.40
C VAL A 52 5.12 7.39 -10.18
N ASN A 53 5.28 7.08 -11.47
CA ASN A 53 6.21 7.74 -12.38
C ASN A 53 5.85 9.21 -12.66
N ASP A 54 4.62 9.63 -12.38
CA ASP A 54 4.15 10.99 -12.65
C ASP A 54 4.48 11.97 -11.50
N ILE A 55 5.14 11.51 -10.43
CA ILE A 55 5.55 12.35 -9.30
C ILE A 55 6.73 13.24 -9.72
N ARG A 56 6.56 14.56 -9.61
CA ARG A 56 7.60 15.54 -9.99
C ARG A 56 8.34 16.17 -8.82
N ALA A 57 7.75 16.21 -7.63
CA ALA A 57 8.41 16.72 -6.44
C ALA A 57 7.93 16.01 -5.17
N LEU A 58 8.86 15.79 -4.25
CA LEU A 58 8.63 15.23 -2.92
C LEU A 58 9.14 16.20 -1.86
N ARG A 59 8.41 16.32 -0.75
CA ARG A 59 8.80 17.10 0.42
C ARG A 59 8.65 16.24 1.67
N TYR A 60 9.74 16.14 2.43
CA TYR A 60 9.77 15.47 3.73
C TYR A 60 9.56 16.50 4.84
N SER A 61 8.66 16.20 5.77
CA SER A 61 8.40 16.99 6.97
C SER A 61 8.23 16.03 8.16
N HIS A 62 8.30 16.56 9.39
CA HIS A 62 7.99 15.80 10.60
C HIS A 62 6.55 15.27 10.62
N GLU A 63 5.64 15.95 9.92
CA GLU A 63 4.23 15.56 9.79
C GLU A 63 4.00 14.43 8.76
N GLY A 64 4.99 14.18 7.89
CA GLY A 64 4.90 13.15 6.86
C GLY A 64 5.49 13.54 5.51
N VAL A 65 5.16 12.74 4.50
CA VAL A 65 5.66 12.89 3.13
C VAL A 65 4.59 13.52 2.25
N PHE A 66 4.96 14.57 1.53
CA PHE A 66 4.10 15.27 0.60
C PHE A 66 4.61 15.16 -0.84
N PHE A 67 3.71 15.19 -1.82
CA PHE A 67 4.04 15.10 -3.24
C PHE A 67 3.33 16.18 -4.07
N LYS A 68 3.89 16.45 -5.26
CA LYS A 68 3.27 17.21 -6.35
C LYS A 68 3.41 16.45 -7.67
N LEU A 69 2.36 16.52 -8.48
CA LEU A 69 2.34 15.97 -9.84
C LEU A 69 2.82 17.01 -10.86
N ASN A 70 2.52 18.31 -10.65
CA ASN A 70 3.04 19.40 -11.48
C ASN A 70 3.77 20.43 -10.63
N HIS A 71 4.81 21.07 -11.20
CA HIS A 71 5.51 22.16 -10.52
C HIS A 71 4.64 23.40 -10.32
N SER A 72 3.67 23.62 -11.21
CA SER A 72 2.70 24.71 -11.15
C SER A 72 1.64 24.52 -10.05
N ASP A 73 1.56 23.33 -9.43
CA ASP A 73 0.60 23.10 -8.36
C ASP A 73 1.03 23.90 -7.13
N GLN A 74 0.17 24.81 -6.66
CA GLN A 74 0.44 25.62 -5.48
C GLN A 74 0.39 24.78 -4.19
N LYS A 75 -0.49 23.78 -4.15
CA LYS A 75 -0.78 22.97 -2.96
C LYS A 75 0.02 21.66 -2.98
N TRP A 76 0.60 21.29 -1.85
CA TRP A 76 1.22 19.99 -1.62
C TRP A 76 0.17 18.98 -1.18
N GLN A 77 0.20 17.75 -1.72
CA GLN A 77 -0.71 16.68 -1.32
C GLN A 77 0.02 15.70 -0.41
N ILE A 78 -0.63 15.22 0.66
CA ILE A 78 -0.07 14.19 1.55
C ILE A 78 -0.05 12.86 0.80
N LEU A 79 1.08 12.16 0.86
CA LEU A 79 1.22 10.84 0.24
C LEU A 79 0.32 9.84 0.98
N PRO A 80 -0.61 9.15 0.29
CA PRO A 80 -1.50 8.21 0.94
C PRO A 80 -0.74 6.92 1.31
N VAL A 81 -0.23 6.87 2.55
CA VAL A 81 0.46 5.70 3.13
C VAL A 81 -0.53 4.56 3.32
N ARG A 82 -0.15 3.34 2.91
CA ARG A 82 -0.91 2.14 3.27
C ARG A 82 -0.62 1.81 4.73
N LEU A 83 -1.45 2.35 5.58
CA LEU A 83 -1.54 2.02 6.99
C LEU A 83 -1.95 0.52 7.10
N ASN A 84 -1.00 -0.38 7.37
CA ASN A 84 -1.33 -1.76 7.74
C ASN A 84 -1.83 -1.75 9.18
N THR A 85 -3.11 -2.08 9.39
CA THR A 85 -3.77 -2.06 10.70
C THR A 85 -3.02 -2.85 11.77
N LYS A 86 -2.20 -3.85 11.37
CA LYS A 86 -1.36 -4.64 12.29
C LYS A 86 -0.09 -3.92 12.75
N THR A 87 0.38 -2.90 12.03
CA THR A 87 1.65 -2.19 12.30
C THR A 87 1.46 -0.73 12.75
N ASN A 88 0.26 -0.16 12.64
CA ASN A 88 0.01 1.26 12.98
C ASN A 88 -0.22 1.55 14.46
N ASN A 89 -0.26 0.53 15.32
CA ASN A 89 -0.22 0.77 16.76
C ASN A 89 1.19 1.11 17.23
N ALA A 90 2.20 1.04 16.36
CA ALA A 90 3.48 1.69 16.60
C ALA A 90 3.27 3.18 16.41
N THR A 91 3.11 3.91 17.51
CA THR A 91 3.20 5.37 17.47
C THR A 91 4.56 5.75 16.90
N ASN A 92 4.64 6.91 16.25
CA ASN A 92 5.90 7.43 15.69
C ASN A 92 6.92 7.79 16.79
N ASP A 93 6.56 7.61 18.06
CA ASP A 93 7.40 7.83 19.20
C ASP A 93 8.20 6.57 19.50
N ALA A 94 9.52 6.69 19.39
CA ALA A 94 10.46 5.60 19.71
C ALA A 94 10.23 5.00 21.12
N ASN A 95 9.62 5.77 22.03
CA ASN A 95 9.35 5.41 23.43
C ASN A 95 8.18 4.43 23.61
N ASP A 96 7.29 4.31 22.63
CA ASP A 96 6.09 3.48 22.71
C ASP A 96 6.27 2.11 22.02
N LEU A 97 7.45 1.86 21.42
CA LEU A 97 7.75 0.56 20.86
C LEU A 97 7.89 -0.47 21.99
N PRO A 98 7.20 -1.63 21.91
CA PRO A 98 7.32 -2.65 22.92
C PRO A 98 8.77 -3.17 22.97
N LYS A 99 9.36 -3.16 24.17
CA LYS A 99 10.73 -3.63 24.38
C LYS A 99 10.81 -5.13 24.09
N LEU A 100 11.48 -5.50 23.01
CA LEU A 100 11.57 -6.90 22.53
C LEU A 100 12.24 -7.84 23.54
N TYR A 101 13.27 -7.33 24.23
CA TYR A 101 14.03 -8.07 25.24
C TYR A 101 14.21 -7.24 26.51
N ARG A 102 13.96 -7.84 27.67
CA ARG A 102 14.13 -7.17 28.98
C ARG A 102 15.61 -6.86 29.26
N ASN A 103 16.47 -7.84 28.98
CA ASN A 103 17.90 -7.83 29.22
C ASN A 103 18.66 -8.25 27.94
N ARG A 104 19.97 -7.98 27.91
CA ARG A 104 20.84 -8.42 26.81
C ARG A 104 20.91 -9.96 26.79
N ILE A 105 20.71 -10.54 25.61
CA ILE A 105 20.71 -12.00 25.41
C ILE A 105 22.13 -12.52 25.66
N LYS A 106 22.24 -13.52 26.53
CA LYS A 106 23.52 -14.20 26.78
C LYS A 106 23.88 -15.08 25.61
N ILE A 107 25.17 -15.13 25.30
CA ILE A 107 25.72 -16.06 24.30
C ILE A 107 26.31 -17.29 24.98
N LYS A 108 26.32 -18.42 24.28
CA LYS A 108 26.97 -19.65 24.75
C LYS A 108 28.46 -19.43 24.99
N ALA A 109 29.01 -20.07 26.03
CA ALA A 109 30.44 -20.01 26.37
C ALA A 109 31.37 -20.35 25.19
N GLU A 110 31.03 -21.38 24.40
CA GLU A 110 31.80 -21.77 23.21
C GLU A 110 31.87 -20.64 22.18
N LYS A 111 30.73 -19.99 21.90
CA LYS A 111 30.65 -18.86 20.98
C LYS A 111 31.46 -17.68 21.49
N TYR A 112 31.41 -17.40 22.80
CA TYR A 112 32.22 -16.35 23.41
C TYR A 112 33.72 -16.62 23.20
N LYS A 113 34.19 -17.85 23.44
CA LYS A 113 35.60 -18.24 23.19
C LYS A 113 36.02 -18.02 21.74
N HIS A 114 35.18 -18.41 20.78
CA HIS A 114 35.47 -18.19 19.36
C HIS A 114 35.54 -16.69 18.99
N LEU A 115 34.69 -15.87 19.59
CA LEU A 115 34.73 -14.42 19.40
C LEU A 115 36.00 -13.81 20.01
N GLN A 116 36.44 -14.31 21.16
CA GLN A 116 37.68 -13.88 21.81
C GLN A 116 38.92 -14.30 21.01
N SER A 117 38.92 -15.46 20.34
CA SER A 117 40.00 -15.80 19.42
C SER A 117 40.01 -14.92 18.16
N LEU A 118 38.84 -14.55 17.64
CA LEU A 118 38.73 -13.70 16.45
C LEU A 118 39.16 -12.26 16.75
N LYS A 119 38.86 -11.75 17.95
CA LYS A 119 39.20 -10.41 18.42
C LYS A 119 40.67 -10.05 18.20
N ALA A 120 41.59 -11.01 18.32
CA ALA A 120 43.02 -10.80 18.11
C ALA A 120 43.39 -10.31 16.70
N THR A 121 42.51 -10.54 15.71
CA THR A 121 42.70 -10.09 14.32
C THR A 121 42.10 -8.71 14.02
N MET A 122 41.37 -8.14 14.98
CA MET A 122 40.67 -6.86 14.84
C MET A 122 41.42 -5.73 15.55
N GLU A 123 41.15 -4.50 15.12
CA GLU A 123 41.69 -3.29 15.76
C GLU A 123 41.25 -3.17 17.23
N VAL A 124 42.13 -2.59 18.04
CA VAL A 124 41.97 -2.47 19.50
C VAL A 124 40.71 -1.70 19.88
N ASP A 125 40.27 -0.76 19.04
CA ASP A 125 39.08 0.06 19.31
C ASP A 125 37.80 -0.79 19.43
N TYR A 126 37.74 -1.93 18.75
CA TYR A 126 36.59 -2.83 18.80
C TYR A 126 36.65 -3.83 19.96
N HIS A 127 37.78 -3.94 20.65
CA HIS A 127 38.01 -4.97 21.67
C HIS A 127 37.06 -4.82 22.86
N ALA A 128 36.79 -3.58 23.28
CA ALA A 128 35.89 -3.27 24.38
C ALA A 128 34.46 -3.81 24.16
N PHE A 129 34.01 -3.90 22.91
CA PHE A 129 32.69 -4.46 22.61
C PHE A 129 32.62 -5.97 22.93
N TYR A 130 33.66 -6.72 22.54
CA TYR A 130 33.70 -8.18 22.72
C TYR A 130 33.91 -8.59 24.17
N ASP A 131 34.68 -7.81 24.94
CA ASP A 131 34.94 -8.07 26.36
C ASP A 131 33.69 -7.89 27.24
N ASN A 132 32.80 -6.98 26.83
CA ASN A 132 31.56 -6.68 27.56
C ASN A 132 30.37 -7.55 27.11
N LEU A 133 30.59 -8.62 26.33
CA LEU A 133 29.51 -9.51 25.89
C LEU A 133 29.03 -10.42 27.04
N PRO A 134 27.73 -10.43 27.38
CA PRO A 134 27.20 -11.32 28.40
C PRO A 134 27.19 -12.77 27.88
N HIS A 135 27.73 -13.67 28.68
CA HIS A 135 27.85 -15.10 28.35
C HIS A 135 27.36 -15.98 29.51
N ASP A 136 27.02 -17.22 29.18
CA ASP A 136 26.65 -18.29 30.13
C ASP A 136 27.86 -19.02 30.71
#